data_AF-A0A3P7I5L8-F1
#
_entry.id   AF-A0A3P7I5L8-F1
#
_cell.length_a   1.000
_cell.length_b   1.000
_cell.length_c   1.000
_cell.angle_alpha   90.00
_cell.angle_beta   90.00
_cell.angle_gamma   90.00
#
_symmetry.space_group_name_H-M   'P 1'
#
loop_
_entity.id
_entity.type
_entity.pdbx_description
1 polymer ?
#
loop_
_entity_poly.entity_id
_entity_poly.type
_entity_poly.pdbx_seq_one_letter_code
_entity_poly.pdbx_strand_id
1 'polypeptide(L)'
;MTDNATINLDMVCQERIMIAIFLTLFTASFVTANKIMSIAEFKARPIPEYAKHLTGQALIDYINNNQPYFTISVVLQANHSSMTYEEFKSRLMDVKYLTKCTNIRKIKESASNEKIPDRFDAREKWRDCESIRTIRDQANCGSCWAVSAASVMSDRLCIRSKGKIQKIVSDADILSCCGSFCGNGYV
;
A
#
# COMPACT_ATOMS: atom_id res chain seq x y z
N MET A 1 39.73 -72.57 -15.28
CA MET A 1 40.57 -71.63 -16.06
C MET A 1 39.96 -70.26 -15.85
N THR A 2 40.70 -69.44 -15.11
CA THR A 2 40.37 -68.05 -14.75
C THR A 2 40.23 -67.19 -15.99
N ASP A 3 39.24 -66.30 -16.05
CA ASP A 3 39.46 -65.01 -16.70
C ASP A 3 38.67 -63.89 -16.02
N ASN A 4 39.44 -62.84 -15.80
CA ASN A 4 39.24 -61.71 -14.92
C ASN A 4 38.77 -60.55 -15.80
N ALA A 5 37.51 -60.12 -15.68
CA ALA A 5 37.03 -58.90 -16.33
C ALA A 5 36.97 -57.79 -15.29
N THR A 6 38.07 -57.05 -15.21
CA THR A 6 38.21 -55.73 -14.61
C THR A 6 36.99 -54.86 -14.93
N ILE A 7 36.14 -54.60 -13.92
CA ILE A 7 35.16 -53.52 -13.97
C ILE A 7 35.98 -52.23 -14.02
N ASN A 8 35.95 -51.58 -15.18
CA ASN A 8 36.70 -50.36 -15.43
C ASN A 8 36.16 -49.25 -14.50
N LEU A 9 36.93 -48.94 -13.45
CA LEU A 9 36.61 -47.89 -12.46
C LEU A 9 36.41 -46.52 -13.12
N ASP A 10 36.92 -46.31 -14.34
CA ASP A 10 36.74 -45.08 -15.11
C ASP A 10 35.29 -44.83 -15.54
N MET A 11 34.51 -45.89 -15.81
CA MET A 11 33.13 -45.76 -16.31
C MET A 11 32.15 -45.33 -15.20
N VAL A 12 32.32 -45.86 -13.99
CA VAL A 12 31.52 -45.46 -12.80
C VAL A 12 31.91 -44.05 -12.34
N CYS A 13 33.16 -43.65 -12.54
CA CYS A 13 33.62 -42.29 -12.25
C CYS A 13 33.00 -41.27 -13.22
N GLN A 14 32.95 -41.58 -14.52
CA GLN A 14 32.34 -40.71 -15.52
C GLN A 14 30.85 -40.45 -15.29
N GLU A 15 30.06 -41.48 -14.97
CA GLU A 15 28.62 -41.29 -14.70
C GLU A 15 28.36 -40.44 -13.45
N ARG A 16 29.12 -40.66 -12.37
CA ARG A 16 28.99 -39.88 -11.13
C ARG A 16 29.44 -38.44 -11.29
N ILE A 17 30.49 -38.19 -12.07
CA ILE A 17 30.97 -36.85 -12.40
C ILE A 17 29.93 -36.10 -13.25
N MET A 18 29.34 -36.76 -14.25
CA MET A 18 28.30 -36.14 -15.06
C MET A 18 27.05 -35.78 -14.25
N ILE A 19 26.60 -36.65 -13.34
CA ILE A 19 25.46 -36.36 -12.46
C ILE A 19 25.78 -35.19 -11.51
N ALA A 20 27.00 -35.14 -10.95
CA ALA A 20 27.43 -34.03 -10.10
C ALA A 20 27.53 -32.70 -10.88
N ILE A 21 28.01 -32.73 -12.13
CA ILE A 21 28.04 -31.57 -13.03
C ILE A 21 26.60 -31.10 -13.35
N PHE A 22 25.69 -32.02 -13.66
CA PHE A 22 24.28 -31.66 -13.88
C PHE A 22 23.62 -31.08 -12.63
N LEU A 23 23.84 -31.66 -11.44
CA LEU A 23 23.30 -31.14 -10.18
C LEU A 23 23.87 -29.77 -9.83
N THR A 24 25.17 -29.56 -10.00
CA THR A 24 25.82 -28.25 -9.77
C THR A 24 25.36 -27.19 -10.76
N LEU A 25 25.23 -27.52 -12.05
CA LEU A 25 24.66 -26.63 -13.06
C LEU A 25 23.17 -26.31 -12.78
N PHE A 26 22.38 -27.28 -12.31
CA PHE A 26 20.97 -27.08 -11.97
C PHE A 26 20.83 -26.17 -10.74
N THR A 27 21.66 -26.34 -9.71
CA THR A 27 21.68 -25.44 -8.54
C THR A 27 22.18 -24.04 -8.89
N ALA A 28 23.21 -23.90 -9.73
CA ALA A 28 23.70 -22.60 -10.20
C ALA A 28 22.63 -21.83 -10.99
N SER A 29 21.87 -22.54 -11.85
CA SER A 29 20.76 -21.96 -12.62
C SER A 29 19.59 -21.52 -11.73
N PHE A 30 19.31 -22.28 -10.66
CA PHE A 30 18.27 -21.92 -9.68
C PHE A 30 18.67 -20.72 -8.82
N VAL A 31 19.95 -20.59 -8.44
CA VAL A 31 20.45 -19.47 -7.64
C VAL A 31 20.42 -18.15 -8.42
N THR A 32 20.50 -18.18 -9.76
CA THR A 32 20.44 -16.95 -10.59
C THR A 32 19.03 -16.39 -10.83
N ALA A 33 17.95 -17.07 -10.42
CA ALA A 33 16.59 -16.67 -10.80
C ALA A 33 15.88 -15.71 -9.83
N ASN A 34 16.42 -15.42 -8.64
CA ASN A 34 15.80 -14.50 -7.67
C ASN A 34 16.70 -13.30 -7.36
N LYS A 35 17.00 -12.48 -8.38
CA LYS A 35 17.44 -11.11 -8.11
C LYS A 35 16.23 -10.34 -7.57
N ILE A 36 16.21 -10.10 -6.26
CA ILE A 36 15.22 -9.21 -5.63
C ILE A 36 15.42 -7.83 -6.24
N MET A 37 14.49 -7.42 -7.10
CA MET A 37 14.51 -6.11 -7.74
C MET A 37 14.38 -5.01 -6.69
N SER A 38 15.23 -3.99 -6.76
CA SER A 38 15.15 -2.85 -5.84
C SER A 38 13.87 -2.03 -6.07
N ILE A 39 13.46 -1.25 -5.07
CA ILE A 39 12.30 -0.35 -5.19
C ILE A 39 12.49 0.64 -6.37
N ALA A 40 13.72 1.12 -6.59
CA ALA A 40 14.03 2.04 -7.66
C ALA A 40 13.87 1.38 -9.04
N GLU A 41 14.42 0.17 -9.22
CA GLU A 41 14.27 -0.61 -10.45
C GLU A 41 12.80 -0.97 -10.70
N PHE A 42 12.07 -1.35 -9.64
CA PHE A 42 10.64 -1.64 -9.74
C PHE A 42 9.83 -0.42 -10.22
N LYS A 43 10.09 0.77 -9.65
CA LYS A 43 9.43 2.02 -10.04
C LYS A 43 9.78 2.48 -11.46
N ALA A 44 10.98 2.16 -11.93
CA ALA A 44 11.44 2.54 -13.26
C ALA A 44 10.88 1.64 -14.39
N ARG A 45 10.32 0.47 -14.06
CA ARG A 45 9.80 -0.46 -15.07
C ARG A 45 8.62 0.16 -15.84
N PRO A 46 8.67 0.21 -17.17
CA PRO A 46 7.56 0.75 -17.96
C PRO A 46 6.32 -0.15 -17.85
N ILE A 47 5.14 0.46 -17.81
CA ILE A 47 3.88 -0.26 -17.92
C ILE A 47 3.69 -0.65 -19.39
N PRO A 48 3.59 -1.95 -19.73
CA PRO A 48 3.36 -2.41 -21.09
C PRO A 48 2.10 -1.79 -21.69
N GLU A 49 2.10 -1.52 -22.99
CA GLU A 49 0.99 -0.82 -23.64
C GLU A 49 -0.35 -1.56 -23.48
N TYR A 50 -0.35 -2.90 -23.62
CA TYR A 50 -1.56 -3.70 -23.41
C TYR A 50 -2.12 -3.55 -21.97
N ALA A 51 -1.24 -3.37 -20.98
CA ALA A 51 -1.63 -3.31 -19.58
C ALA A 51 -2.34 -2.00 -19.23
N LYS A 52 -2.10 -0.92 -20.00
CA LYS A 52 -2.75 0.38 -19.79
C LYS A 52 -4.25 0.35 -20.09
N HIS A 53 -4.70 -0.62 -20.88
CA HIS A 53 -6.09 -0.76 -21.31
C HIS A 53 -6.84 -1.88 -20.57
N LEU A 54 -6.19 -2.57 -19.63
CA LEU A 54 -6.81 -3.64 -18.84
C LEU A 54 -7.85 -3.06 -17.88
N THR A 55 -8.97 -3.76 -17.75
CA THR A 55 -10.04 -3.47 -16.79
C THR A 55 -10.54 -4.76 -16.13
N GLY A 56 -11.36 -4.63 -15.08
CA GLY A 56 -11.96 -5.77 -14.40
C GLY A 56 -10.93 -6.78 -13.89
N GLN A 57 -11.25 -8.08 -14.01
CA GLN A 57 -10.41 -9.16 -13.50
C GLN A 57 -9.02 -9.20 -14.14
N ALA A 58 -8.90 -8.92 -15.44
CA ALA A 58 -7.61 -8.94 -16.13
C ALA A 58 -6.63 -7.89 -15.57
N LEU A 59 -7.14 -6.72 -15.15
CA LEU A 59 -6.33 -5.71 -14.47
C LEU A 59 -5.89 -6.19 -13.08
N ILE A 60 -6.79 -6.83 -12.32
CA ILE A 60 -6.51 -7.38 -10.99
C ILE A 60 -5.39 -8.43 -11.08
N ASP A 61 -5.53 -9.38 -12.01
CA ASP A 61 -4.56 -10.44 -12.21
C ASP A 61 -3.20 -9.87 -12.63
N TYR A 62 -3.21 -8.90 -13.56
CA TYR A 62 -1.99 -8.22 -13.97
C TYR A 62 -1.27 -7.59 -12.77
N ILE A 63 -1.97 -6.82 -11.93
CA ILE A 63 -1.34 -6.14 -10.78
C ILE A 63 -0.81 -7.14 -9.76
N ASN A 64 -1.58 -8.15 -9.39
CA ASN A 64 -1.16 -9.17 -8.42
C ASN A 64 0.05 -9.98 -8.92
N ASN A 65 0.14 -10.24 -10.23
CA ASN A 65 1.27 -10.96 -10.82
C ASN A 65 2.52 -10.09 -11.00
N ASN A 66 2.36 -8.76 -11.05
CA ASN A 66 3.44 -7.85 -11.38
C ASN A 66 4.04 -7.10 -10.20
N GLN A 67 3.51 -7.26 -8.99
CA GLN A 67 4.11 -6.69 -7.77
C GLN A 67 3.76 -7.50 -6.50
N PRO A 68 4.67 -7.64 -5.52
CA PRO A 68 4.43 -8.40 -4.29
C PRO A 68 4.08 -7.55 -3.06
N TYR A 69 3.86 -6.24 -3.20
CA TYR A 69 3.75 -5.30 -2.08
C TYR A 69 2.34 -5.18 -1.49
N PHE A 70 1.31 -5.41 -2.31
CA PHE A 70 -0.09 -5.41 -1.90
C PHE A 70 -0.91 -6.38 -2.75
N THR A 71 -2.11 -6.71 -2.31
CA THR A 71 -3.03 -7.58 -3.06
C THR A 71 -4.28 -6.82 -3.42
N ILE A 72 -4.75 -6.98 -4.66
CA ILE A 72 -6.04 -6.50 -5.12
C ILE A 72 -7.03 -7.65 -5.14
N SER A 73 -8.21 -7.42 -4.60
CA SER A 73 -9.36 -8.32 -4.71
C SER A 73 -10.61 -7.50 -5.00
N VAL A 74 -11.57 -8.11 -5.71
CA VAL A 74 -12.90 -7.52 -5.83
C VAL A 74 -13.56 -7.53 -4.46
N VAL A 75 -13.85 -6.36 -3.91
CA VAL A 75 -14.76 -6.25 -2.77
C VAL A 75 -16.17 -6.27 -3.36
N LEU A 76 -16.80 -7.45 -3.36
CA LEU A 76 -18.22 -7.56 -3.64
C LEU A 76 -18.97 -6.87 -2.49
N GLN A 77 -19.15 -5.55 -2.58
CA GLN A 77 -20.19 -4.91 -1.78
C GLN A 77 -21.51 -5.43 -2.33
N ALA A 78 -22.12 -6.35 -1.57
CA ALA A 78 -23.45 -6.86 -1.85
C ALA A 78 -24.37 -5.67 -2.15
N ASN A 79 -24.97 -5.69 -3.34
CA ASN A 79 -26.02 -4.76 -3.80
C ASN A 79 -25.64 -3.38 -4.36
N HIS A 80 -24.37 -3.06 -4.64
CA HIS A 80 -24.07 -1.86 -5.41
C HIS A 80 -24.16 -2.15 -6.92
N SER A 81 -25.16 -1.55 -7.57
CA SER A 81 -25.21 -1.36 -9.03
C SER A 81 -23.86 -0.83 -9.51
N SER A 82 -23.42 -1.29 -10.69
CA SER A 82 -22.19 -0.82 -11.33
C SER A 82 -22.18 0.72 -11.39
N MET A 83 -21.45 1.34 -10.46
CA MET A 83 -21.31 2.78 -10.37
C MET A 83 -20.56 3.28 -11.61
N THR A 84 -21.09 4.31 -12.26
CA THR A 84 -20.41 4.94 -13.39
C THR A 84 -19.12 5.63 -12.92
N TYR A 85 -18.19 5.86 -13.85
CA TYR A 85 -16.97 6.60 -13.54
C TYR A 85 -17.26 8.00 -12.99
N GLU A 86 -18.29 8.68 -13.49
CA GLU A 86 -18.67 10.01 -13.02
C GLU A 86 -19.30 10.00 -11.62
N GLU A 87 -20.12 8.99 -11.32
CA GLU A 87 -20.64 8.78 -9.96
C GLU A 87 -19.54 8.40 -8.97
N PHE A 88 -18.51 7.67 -9.40
CA PHE A 88 -17.34 7.39 -8.57
C PHE A 88 -16.53 8.66 -8.34
N LYS A 89 -16.26 9.40 -9.41
CA LYS A 89 -15.47 10.62 -9.39
C LYS A 89 -16.13 11.73 -8.56
N SER A 90 -17.45 11.83 -8.53
CA SER A 90 -18.17 12.81 -7.69
C SER A 90 -18.02 12.56 -6.19
N ARG A 91 -17.60 11.36 -5.79
CA ARG A 91 -17.24 11.02 -4.41
C ARG A 91 -15.81 11.43 -4.06
N LEU A 92 -15.05 11.98 -4.99
CA LEU A 92 -13.68 12.44 -4.75
C LEU A 92 -13.63 13.96 -4.79
N MET A 93 -12.77 14.54 -3.94
CA MET A 93 -12.43 15.95 -4.04
C MET A 93 -11.62 16.20 -5.32
N ASP A 94 -11.92 17.30 -6.01
CA ASP A 94 -11.20 17.67 -7.23
C ASP A 94 -9.73 18.01 -6.93
N VAL A 95 -8.81 17.45 -7.73
CA VAL A 95 -7.36 17.62 -7.58
C VAL A 95 -6.92 19.08 -7.68
N LYS A 96 -7.71 19.95 -8.33
CA LYS A 96 -7.40 21.39 -8.40
C LYS A 96 -7.34 22.07 -7.02
N TYR A 97 -7.95 21.46 -6.01
CA TYR A 97 -7.91 21.97 -4.64
C TYR A 97 -6.72 21.47 -3.81
N LEU A 98 -5.86 20.64 -4.39
CA LEU A 98 -4.55 20.31 -3.82
C LEU A 98 -3.63 21.53 -3.97
N THR A 99 -3.87 22.55 -3.16
CA THR A 99 -3.04 23.75 -3.16
C THR A 99 -1.70 23.46 -2.52
N LYS A 100 -0.62 23.88 -3.18
CA LYS A 100 0.71 23.89 -2.56
C LYS A 100 0.69 24.94 -1.45
N CYS A 101 0.73 24.52 -0.19
CA CYS A 101 0.78 25.44 0.94
C CYS A 101 1.97 26.39 0.78
N THR A 102 1.69 27.67 0.52
CA THR A 102 2.69 28.73 0.53
C THR A 102 2.86 29.21 1.98
N ASN A 103 4.07 29.61 2.36
CA ASN A 103 4.39 30.11 3.71
C ASN A 103 4.26 29.08 4.86
N ILE A 104 4.58 27.80 4.62
CA ILE A 104 4.80 26.88 5.75
C ILE A 104 5.98 27.43 6.57
N ARG A 105 5.70 27.92 7.78
CA ARG A 105 6.74 28.15 8.78
C ARG A 105 7.35 26.79 9.06
N LYS A 106 8.50 26.48 8.47
CA LYS A 106 9.30 25.32 8.84
C LYS A 106 9.65 25.49 10.31
N ILE A 107 8.84 24.90 11.18
CA ILE A 107 9.18 24.77 12.59
C ILE A 107 10.43 23.91 12.56
N LYS A 108 11.54 24.40 13.14
CA LYS A 108 12.71 23.56 13.35
C LYS A 108 12.21 22.33 14.09
N GLU A 109 12.47 21.17 13.51
CA GLU A 109 12.26 19.90 14.18
C GLU A 109 12.83 20.06 15.59
N SER A 110 11.98 19.85 16.60
CA SER A 110 12.42 19.95 17.98
C SER A 110 13.56 18.94 18.10
N ALA A 111 14.77 19.41 18.41
CA ALA A 111 15.93 18.55 18.65
C ALA A 111 15.72 17.80 19.97
N SER A 112 14.74 16.91 19.98
CA SER A 112 14.55 15.94 21.05
C SER A 112 15.54 14.83 20.79
N ASN A 113 16.37 14.51 21.79
CA ASN A 113 17.20 13.31 21.78
C ASN A 113 16.38 12.01 21.95
N GLU A 114 15.05 12.11 21.86
CA GLU A 114 14.16 10.95 21.91
C GLU A 114 14.29 10.14 20.63
N LYS A 115 14.60 8.86 20.81
CA LYS A 115 14.64 7.89 19.71
C LYS A 115 13.21 7.63 19.23
N ILE A 116 12.92 7.97 17.98
CA ILE A 116 11.67 7.60 17.31
C ILE A 116 11.62 6.06 17.19
N PRO A 117 10.51 5.40 17.56
CA PRO A 117 10.41 3.94 17.49
C PRO A 117 10.30 3.45 16.04
N ASP A 118 10.80 2.24 15.77
CA ASP A 118 10.73 1.61 14.45
C ASP A 118 9.29 1.33 14.00
N ARG A 119 8.35 1.19 14.95
CA ARG A 119 6.91 1.02 14.71
C ARG A 119 6.10 1.90 15.66
N PHE A 120 5.12 2.61 15.12
CA PHE A 120 4.20 3.44 15.89
C PHE A 120 2.76 3.26 15.39
N ASP A 121 1.84 3.04 16.31
CA ASP A 121 0.40 3.03 16.04
C ASP A 121 -0.30 3.94 17.07
N ALA A 122 -0.98 4.98 16.57
CA ALA A 122 -1.71 5.94 17.40
C ALA A 122 -2.80 5.27 18.25
N ARG A 123 -3.42 4.19 17.74
CA ARG A 123 -4.47 3.43 18.43
C ARG A 123 -3.91 2.62 19.60
N GLU A 124 -2.63 2.23 19.52
CA GLU A 124 -1.92 1.56 20.61
C GLU A 124 -1.41 2.56 21.65
N LYS A 125 -1.02 3.76 21.23
CA LYS A 125 -0.48 4.82 22.11
C LYS A 125 -1.56 5.55 22.90
N TRP A 126 -2.68 5.88 22.27
CA TRP A 126 -3.80 6.62 22.86
C TRP A 126 -5.05 5.74 22.87
N ARG A 127 -4.97 4.61 23.59
CA ARG A 127 -6.01 3.58 23.61
C ARG A 127 -7.36 4.07 24.13
N ASP A 128 -7.34 5.07 25.01
CA ASP A 128 -8.55 5.67 25.59
C ASP A 128 -9.25 6.63 24.64
N CYS A 129 -8.65 6.97 23.49
CA CYS A 129 -9.23 7.85 22.48
C CYS A 129 -9.89 7.04 21.37
N GLU A 130 -11.18 6.75 21.55
CA GLU A 130 -11.93 5.92 20.60
C GLU A 130 -11.99 6.53 19.19
N SER A 131 -11.96 7.87 19.08
CA SER A 131 -12.00 8.57 17.79
C SER A 131 -10.89 8.10 16.82
N ILE A 132 -9.72 7.69 17.32
CA ILE A 132 -8.57 7.27 16.49
C ILE A 132 -8.86 5.93 15.78
N ARG A 133 -9.78 5.12 16.33
CA ARG A 133 -10.21 3.84 15.75
C ARG A 133 -11.39 3.98 14.80
N THR A 134 -12.10 5.11 14.87
CA THR A 134 -13.32 5.33 14.12
C THR A 134 -13.03 5.58 12.65
N ILE A 135 -13.53 4.70 11.79
CA ILE A 135 -13.53 4.90 10.33
C ILE A 135 -14.83 5.59 9.95
N ARG A 136 -14.74 6.76 9.31
CA ARG A 136 -15.89 7.57 8.89
C ARG A 136 -16.14 7.38 7.40
N ASP A 137 -17.41 7.40 7.01
CA ASP A 137 -17.84 7.32 5.61
C ASP A 137 -18.22 8.71 5.10
N GLN A 138 -17.59 9.14 4.02
CA GLN A 138 -17.92 10.41 3.34
C GLN A 138 -19.17 10.32 2.44
N ALA A 139 -19.73 9.11 2.31
CA ALA A 139 -20.89 8.78 1.50
C ALA A 139 -20.72 9.19 0.02
N ASN A 140 -21.81 9.61 -0.63
CA ASN A 140 -21.84 9.99 -2.04
C ASN A 140 -21.39 11.44 -2.25
N CYS A 141 -20.33 11.86 -1.56
CA CYS A 141 -19.83 13.23 -1.60
C CYS A 141 -18.31 13.28 -1.55
N GLY A 142 -17.68 14.11 -2.38
CA GLY A 142 -16.27 14.51 -2.28
C GLY A 142 -15.95 15.38 -1.05
N SER A 143 -16.39 14.98 0.14
CA SER A 143 -16.20 15.67 1.42
C SER A 143 -14.97 15.18 2.21
N CYS A 144 -14.10 14.37 1.60
CA CYS A 144 -12.93 13.80 2.27
C CYS A 144 -12.04 14.84 2.98
N TRP A 145 -11.94 16.06 2.46
CA TRP A 145 -11.24 17.18 3.12
C TRP A 145 -11.85 17.55 4.47
N ALA A 146 -13.18 17.63 4.57
CA ALA A 146 -13.90 17.94 5.81
C ALA A 146 -13.91 16.74 6.75
N VAL A 147 -14.15 15.54 6.23
CA VAL A 147 -14.19 14.29 7.02
C VAL A 147 -12.83 13.99 7.65
N SER A 148 -11.73 14.11 6.88
CA SER A 148 -10.38 13.89 7.40
C SER A 148 -9.97 14.95 8.42
N ALA A 149 -10.26 16.24 8.17
CA ALA A 149 -9.99 17.32 9.11
C ALA A 149 -10.74 17.13 10.43
N ALA A 150 -12.05 16.85 10.38
CA ALA A 150 -12.87 16.60 11.56
C ALA A 150 -12.39 15.38 12.35
N SER A 151 -11.97 14.31 11.66
CA SER A 151 -11.43 13.10 12.29
C SER A 151 -10.17 13.44 13.10
N VAL A 152 -9.20 14.12 12.48
CA VAL A 152 -7.96 14.52 13.16
C VAL A 152 -8.20 15.52 14.29
N MET A 153 -9.15 16.46 14.13
CA MET A 153 -9.53 17.38 15.20
C MET A 153 -10.10 16.64 16.41
N SER A 154 -10.95 15.64 16.18
CA SER A 154 -11.50 14.78 17.23
C SER A 154 -10.40 14.04 17.99
N ASP A 155 -9.46 13.43 17.26
CA ASP A 155 -8.31 12.72 17.83
C ASP A 155 -7.45 13.64 18.68
N ARG A 156 -7.10 14.81 18.14
CA ARG A 156 -6.25 15.78 18.84
C ARG A 156 -6.91 16.34 20.08
N LEU A 157 -8.23 16.53 20.07
CA LEU A 157 -8.98 16.96 21.24
C LEU A 157 -8.89 15.93 22.36
N CYS A 158 -9.05 14.64 22.04
CA CYS A 158 -8.90 13.56 23.01
C CYS A 158 -7.46 13.44 23.52
N ILE A 159 -6.48 13.40 22.61
CA ILE A 159 -5.05 13.28 22.94
C ILE A 159 -4.62 14.43 23.86
N ARG A 160 -4.95 15.67 23.50
CA ARG A 160 -4.53 16.87 24.23
C ARG A 160 -5.21 16.94 25.60
N SER A 161 -6.46 16.52 25.70
CA SER A 161 -7.23 16.51 26.94
C SER A 161 -6.93 15.29 27.83
N LYS A 162 -6.06 14.37 27.38
CA LYS A 162 -5.77 13.08 28.05
C LYS A 162 -7.06 12.27 28.29
N GLY A 163 -7.89 12.16 27.26
CA GLY A 163 -9.13 11.38 27.31
C GLY A 163 -10.32 12.08 27.96
N LYS A 164 -10.15 13.28 28.54
CA LYS A 164 -11.25 14.00 29.22
C LYS A 164 -12.30 14.53 28.25
N ILE A 165 -11.90 14.90 27.04
CA ILE A 165 -12.80 15.39 26.00
C ILE A 165 -12.79 14.40 24.85
N GLN A 166 -13.87 13.64 24.72
CA GLN A 166 -14.08 12.67 23.64
C GLN A 166 -15.26 13.10 22.79
N LYS A 167 -15.07 14.17 22.03
CA LYS A 167 -16.09 14.70 21.12
C LYS A 167 -15.69 14.40 19.69
N ILE A 168 -16.67 13.96 18.91
CA ILE A 168 -16.53 13.82 17.47
C ILE A 168 -16.91 15.16 16.85
N VAL A 169 -15.95 15.79 16.19
CA VAL A 169 -16.14 17.05 15.48
C VAL A 169 -17.02 16.80 14.25
N SER A 170 -17.96 17.72 14.02
CA SER A 170 -18.91 17.64 12.92
C SER A 170 -18.21 17.97 11.59
N ASP A 171 -17.99 16.94 10.78
CA ASP A 171 -17.58 17.07 9.38
C ASP A 171 -18.66 17.73 8.53
N ALA A 172 -19.94 17.50 8.86
CA ALA A 172 -21.07 18.13 8.19
C ALA A 172 -21.08 19.65 8.38
N ASP A 173 -20.76 20.14 9.59
CA ASP A 173 -20.68 21.57 9.87
C ASP A 173 -19.52 22.22 9.09
N ILE A 174 -18.35 21.59 9.10
CA ILE A 174 -17.20 22.04 8.29
C ILE A 174 -17.57 22.08 6.79
N LEU A 175 -18.25 21.04 6.30
CA LEU A 175 -18.68 20.92 4.92
C LEU A 175 -19.70 22.00 4.54
N SER A 176 -20.74 22.20 5.34
CA SER A 176 -21.87 23.09 4.98
C SER A 176 -21.60 24.57 5.27
N CYS A 177 -20.81 24.88 6.29
CA CYS A 177 -20.66 26.24 6.80
C CYS A 177 -19.42 26.96 6.26
N CYS A 178 -18.42 26.23 5.74
CA CYS A 178 -17.21 26.86 5.16
C CYS A 178 -17.45 27.51 3.77
N GLY A 179 -18.67 27.45 3.24
CA GLY A 179 -19.05 28.10 1.98
C GLY A 179 -18.69 27.32 0.72
N SER A 180 -18.20 26.08 0.87
CA SER A 180 -17.85 25.19 -0.22
C SER A 180 -18.96 24.17 -0.48
N PHE A 181 -19.20 23.87 -1.76
CA PHE A 181 -20.02 22.72 -2.14
C PHE A 181 -19.23 21.42 -1.97
N CYS A 182 -19.96 20.32 -1.86
CA CYS A 182 -19.39 18.98 -1.93
C CYS A 182 -18.42 18.85 -3.13
N GLY A 183 -17.21 18.33 -2.89
CA GLY A 183 -16.15 18.23 -3.91
C GLY A 183 -15.22 19.44 -4.03
N ASN A 184 -15.58 20.59 -3.43
CA ASN A 184 -14.85 21.85 -3.54
C ASN A 184 -14.12 22.28 -2.26
N GLY A 185 -13.23 21.43 -1.72
CA GLY A 185 -12.57 21.70 -0.45
C GLY A 185 -11.06 21.85 -0.56
N TYR A 186 -10.48 22.74 0.24
CA TYR A 186 -9.03 22.81 0.43
C TYR A 186 -8.63 22.02 1.68
N VAL A 187 -7.42 21.46 1.65
CA VAL A 187 -6.77 20.77 2.79
C VAL A 187 -5.56 21.57 3.24
#